data_AF-A0A9X2ER69-F1
#
_entry.id   AF-A0A9X2ER69-F1
#
_cell.length_a   1.000
_cell.length_b   1.000
_cell.length_c   1.000
_cell.angle_alpha   90.00
_cell.angle_beta   90.00
_cell.angle_gamma   90.00
#
_symmetry.space_group_name_H-M   'P 1'
#
loop_
_entity.id
_entity.type
_entity.pdbx_description
1 polymer ?
#
loop_
_entity_poly.entity_id
_entity_poly.type
_entity_poly.pdbx_seq_one_letter_code
_entity_poly.pdbx_strand_id
1 'polypeptide(L)'
;MNNQHDISIGSDQWIIVPDPKSTKDDATEIDPYMQMLLPTRKALETQCFSTCCGIDAYDLWEEDTIKNTKKFNHRELIDCIVRPKAKIMNLENEVLVSSTLNNFFTRAVFLQLLEHLLKTYNNVQRNSLSEN
;
A
#
# COMPACT_ATOMS: atom_id res chain seq x y z
N MET A 1 11.09 19.02 -2.37
CA MET A 1 10.60 19.35 -1.01
C MET A 1 9.65 18.23 -0.67
N ASN A 2 10.05 17.34 0.23
CA ASN A 2 9.18 16.25 0.68
C ASN A 2 8.33 16.81 1.81
N ASN A 3 7.02 16.64 1.71
CA ASN A 3 6.10 16.99 2.79
C ASN A 3 6.21 15.93 3.89
N GLN A 4 5.92 16.30 5.14
CA GLN A 4 5.99 15.40 6.30
C GLN A 4 5.05 14.18 6.20
N HIS A 5 4.18 14.14 5.19
CA HIS A 5 3.17 13.10 4.97
C HIS A 5 3.38 12.28 3.70
N ASP A 6 4.45 12.54 2.94
CA ASP A 6 4.76 11.75 1.75
C ASP A 6 5.21 10.34 2.14
N ILE A 7 4.82 9.34 1.34
CA ILE A 7 5.11 7.92 1.65
C ILE A 7 6.43 7.53 0.99
N SER A 8 7.41 7.15 1.80
CA SER A 8 8.71 6.67 1.31
C SER A 8 8.60 5.25 0.77
N ILE A 9 9.03 5.05 -0.48
CA ILE A 9 8.99 3.74 -1.16
C ILE A 9 10.36 3.27 -1.68
N GLY A 10 11.42 4.00 -1.33
CA GLY A 10 12.81 3.69 -1.63
C GLY A 10 13.73 4.85 -1.24
N SER A 11 15.04 4.65 -1.40
CA SER A 11 16.06 5.62 -0.96
C SER A 11 15.90 7.04 -1.52
N ASP A 12 15.37 7.17 -2.74
CA ASP A 12 15.11 8.43 -3.45
C ASP A 12 13.69 8.49 -4.06
N GLN A 13 12.78 7.60 -3.64
CA GLN A 13 11.46 7.44 -4.22
C GLN A 13 10.35 7.68 -3.19
N TRP A 14 9.38 8.51 -3.57
CA TRP A 14 8.29 8.97 -2.71
C TRP A 14 6.97 9.02 -3.46
N ILE A 15 5.88 8.59 -2.81
CA ILE A 15 4.52 8.87 -3.26
C ILE A 15 4.10 10.18 -2.62
N ILE A 16 3.84 11.19 -3.44
CA ILE A 16 3.43 12.52 -2.96
C ILE A 16 1.99 12.46 -2.48
N VAL A 17 1.76 12.84 -1.23
CA VAL A 17 0.44 12.86 -0.61
C VAL A 17 -0.06 14.31 -0.59
N PRO A 18 -0.99 14.68 -1.48
CA PRO A 18 -1.57 16.01 -1.44
C PRO A 18 -2.51 16.13 -0.25
N ASP A 19 -2.62 17.34 0.30
CA ASP A 19 -3.66 17.63 1.28
C ASP A 19 -5.04 17.36 0.65
N PRO A 20 -5.88 16.50 1.26
CA PRO A 20 -7.20 16.24 0.74
C PRO A 20 -8.03 17.53 0.75
N LYS A 21 -8.51 17.93 -0.42
CA LYS A 21 -9.30 19.16 -0.61
C LYS A 21 -10.75 19.01 -0.13
N SER A 22 -11.25 17.79 0.05
CA SER A 22 -12.59 17.51 0.55
C SER A 22 -12.59 17.24 2.05
N THR A 23 -13.74 17.48 2.69
CA THR A 23 -13.92 17.26 4.12
C THR A 23 -13.91 15.77 4.45
N LYS A 24 -13.59 15.43 5.69
CA LYS A 24 -13.61 14.04 6.21
C LYS A 24 -14.99 13.38 6.07
N ASP A 25 -16.05 14.17 5.95
CA ASP A 25 -17.44 13.71 5.86
C ASP A 25 -17.75 12.98 4.54
N ASP A 26 -16.96 13.21 3.49
CA ASP A 26 -17.11 12.55 2.18
C ASP A 26 -16.12 11.38 1.98
N ALA A 27 -15.37 10.99 3.01
CA ALA A 27 -14.39 9.92 2.90
C ALA A 27 -15.05 8.53 2.83
N THR A 28 -14.63 7.69 1.89
CA THR A 28 -15.04 6.28 1.86
C THR A 28 -14.14 5.43 2.75
N GLU A 29 -14.73 4.70 3.70
CA GLU A 29 -14.00 3.72 4.52
C GLU A 29 -13.55 2.53 3.65
N ILE A 30 -12.25 2.25 3.64
CA ILE A 30 -11.66 1.19 2.79
C ILE A 30 -11.24 -0.07 3.54
N ASP A 31 -11.32 -0.09 4.88
CA ASP A 31 -10.99 -1.25 5.71
C ASP A 31 -11.68 -2.56 5.26
N PRO A 32 -12.95 -2.56 4.80
CA PRO A 32 -13.59 -3.77 4.25
C PRO A 32 -12.89 -4.36 3.03
N TYR A 33 -12.28 -3.54 2.18
CA TYR A 33 -11.54 -4.00 0.99
C TYR A 33 -10.14 -4.52 1.37
N MET A 34 -9.59 -3.99 2.47
CA MET A 34 -8.24 -4.34 2.92
C MET A 34 -8.14 -5.68 3.64
N GLN A 35 -9.25 -6.35 3.96
CA GLN A 35 -9.19 -7.71 4.52
C GLN A 35 -8.41 -8.67 3.62
N MET A 36 -8.48 -8.48 2.29
CA MET A 36 -7.72 -9.27 1.31
C MET A 36 -6.22 -8.97 1.33
N LEU A 37 -5.82 -7.81 1.86
CA LEU A 37 -4.42 -7.39 2.01
C LEU A 37 -3.81 -7.87 3.32
N LEU A 38 -4.53 -8.63 4.15
CA LEU A 38 -4.07 -9.04 5.48
C LEU A 38 -2.69 -9.73 5.47
N PRO A 39 -2.38 -10.68 4.56
CA PRO A 39 -1.06 -11.30 4.52
C PRO A 39 0.05 -10.27 4.26
N THR A 40 -0.15 -9.40 3.26
CA THR A 40 0.78 -8.32 2.93
C THR A 40 0.96 -7.36 4.10
N ARG A 41 -0.13 -6.89 4.69
CA ARG A 41 -0.08 -5.94 5.81
C ARG A 41 0.67 -6.51 7.01
N LYS A 42 0.38 -7.74 7.43
CA LYS A 42 1.08 -8.37 8.55
C LYS A 42 2.58 -8.57 8.29
N ALA A 43 2.97 -8.80 7.04
CA ALA A 43 4.37 -8.95 6.69
C ALA A 43 5.11 -7.61 6.71
N LEU A 44 4.45 -6.52 6.30
CA LEU A 44 5.08 -5.22 6.15
C LEU A 44 5.00 -4.33 7.41
N GLU A 45 4.08 -4.59 8.33
CA GLU A 45 3.95 -3.87 9.62
C GLU A 45 5.09 -4.25 10.58
N THR A 46 6.24 -3.59 10.46
CA THR A 46 7.49 -3.96 11.14
C THR A 46 8.04 -2.87 12.06
N GLN A 47 7.68 -1.60 11.82
CA GLN A 47 8.27 -0.46 12.53
C GLN A 47 7.52 -0.12 13.82
N CYS A 48 6.19 -0.21 13.80
CA CYS A 48 5.30 0.06 14.94
C CYS A 48 3.95 -0.64 14.72
N PHE A 49 2.98 -0.37 15.60
CA PHE A 49 1.58 -0.66 15.34
C PHE A 49 0.98 0.39 14.40
N SER A 50 0.32 -0.07 13.35
CA SER A 50 -0.42 0.74 12.36
C SER A 50 -1.50 1.60 13.00
N THR A 51 -2.07 1.18 14.13
CA THR A 51 -3.01 2.00 14.90
C THR A 51 -2.36 3.22 15.57
N CYS A 52 -1.03 3.27 15.69
CA CYS A 52 -0.26 4.36 16.27
C CYS A 52 0.46 5.19 15.19
N CYS A 53 1.27 4.53 14.36
CA CYS A 53 2.08 5.19 13.33
C CYS A 53 1.43 5.22 11.95
N GLY A 54 0.25 4.63 11.79
CA GLY A 54 -0.46 4.61 10.52
C GLY A 54 0.33 3.94 9.41
N ILE A 55 0.41 4.61 8.27
CA ILE A 55 1.15 4.12 7.09
C ILE A 55 2.66 4.03 7.34
N ASP A 56 3.21 4.83 8.26
CA ASP A 56 4.63 4.83 8.60
C ASP A 56 5.04 3.60 9.42
N ALA A 57 4.08 2.78 9.87
CA ALA A 57 4.35 1.50 10.50
C ALA A 57 4.85 0.43 9.51
N TYR A 58 4.69 0.67 8.20
CA TYR A 58 4.92 -0.32 7.15
C TYR A 58 6.24 -0.11 6.41
N ASP A 59 7.02 -1.17 6.22
CA ASP A 59 8.19 -1.18 5.33
C ASP A 59 7.74 -1.23 3.86
N LEU A 60 7.71 -0.07 3.21
CA LEU A 60 7.24 0.08 1.83
C LEU A 60 8.37 0.21 0.80
N TRP A 61 9.63 0.16 1.24
CA TRP A 61 10.78 0.15 0.34
C TRP A 61 10.84 -1.18 -0.42
N GLU A 62 11.29 -1.18 -1.68
CA GLU A 62 11.29 -2.39 -2.52
C GLU A 62 12.08 -3.52 -1.86
N GLU A 63 13.30 -3.23 -1.39
CA GLU A 63 14.18 -4.19 -0.73
C GLU A 63 13.58 -4.80 0.53
N ASP A 64 12.97 -3.98 1.39
CA ASP A 64 12.37 -4.44 2.65
C ASP A 64 11.04 -5.16 2.40
N THR A 65 10.26 -4.70 1.43
CA THR A 65 9.04 -5.38 0.97
C THR A 65 9.37 -6.80 0.51
N ILE A 66 10.39 -6.98 -0.31
CA ILE A 66 10.84 -8.30 -0.79
C ILE A 66 11.34 -9.15 0.39
N LYS A 67 12.21 -8.58 1.23
CA LYS A 67 12.81 -9.26 2.38
C LYS A 67 11.75 -9.75 3.38
N ASN A 68 10.76 -8.91 3.69
CA ASN A 68 9.71 -9.20 4.67
C ASN A 68 8.66 -10.17 4.11
N THR A 69 8.49 -10.21 2.79
CA THR A 69 7.57 -11.14 2.12
C THR A 69 8.22 -12.41 1.55
N LYS A 70 9.53 -12.63 1.76
CA LYS A 70 10.29 -13.74 1.17
C LYS A 70 9.74 -15.15 1.42
N LYS A 71 8.95 -15.34 2.49
CA LYS A 71 8.35 -16.63 2.86
C LYS A 71 6.97 -16.85 2.24
N PHE A 72 6.40 -15.83 1.62
CA PHE A 72 5.09 -15.86 1.00
C PHE A 72 5.21 -16.20 -0.49
N ASN A 73 4.13 -16.74 -1.05
CA ASN A 73 4.00 -16.88 -2.49
C ASN A 73 3.66 -15.52 -3.11
N HIS A 74 4.62 -14.88 -3.80
CA HIS A 74 4.39 -13.57 -4.40
C HIS A 74 3.26 -13.54 -5.43
N ARG A 75 2.93 -14.67 -6.07
CA ARG A 75 1.76 -14.75 -6.97
C ARG A 75 0.45 -14.59 -6.19
N GLU A 76 0.34 -15.23 -5.02
CA GLU A 76 -0.82 -15.08 -4.14
C GLU A 76 -0.90 -13.66 -3.58
N LEU A 77 0.24 -13.05 -3.23
CA LEU A 77 0.28 -11.65 -2.79
C LEU A 77 -0.18 -10.68 -3.89
N ILE A 78 0.19 -10.93 -5.14
CA ILE A 78 -0.31 -10.17 -6.30
C ILE A 78 -1.84 -10.29 -6.40
N ASP A 79 -2.38 -11.51 -6.35
CA ASP A 79 -3.83 -11.74 -6.43
C ASP A 79 -4.59 -11.04 -5.29
N CYS A 80 -4.01 -11.05 -4.08
CA CYS A 80 -4.50 -10.32 -2.91
C CYS A 80 -4.57 -8.79 -3.12
N ILE A 81 -3.73 -8.22 -3.99
CA ILE A 81 -3.69 -6.78 -4.29
C ILE A 81 -4.57 -6.41 -5.49
N VAL A 82 -4.58 -7.22 -6.55
CA VAL A 82 -5.34 -6.92 -7.79
C VAL A 82 -6.83 -6.74 -7.49
N ARG A 83 -7.41 -7.61 -6.65
CA ARG A 83 -8.83 -7.57 -6.31
C ARG A 83 -9.26 -6.29 -5.58
N PRO A 84 -8.65 -5.89 -4.45
CA PRO A 84 -9.00 -4.63 -3.79
C PRO A 84 -8.66 -3.42 -4.65
N LYS A 85 -7.58 -3.44 -5.42
CA LYS A 85 -7.25 -2.36 -6.37
C LYS A 85 -8.41 -2.10 -7.34
N ALA A 86 -8.93 -3.15 -7.98
CA ALA A 86 -10.07 -3.02 -8.90
C ALA A 86 -11.34 -2.48 -8.23
N LYS A 87 -11.61 -2.89 -6.97
CA LYS A 87 -12.76 -2.34 -6.22
C LYS A 87 -12.57 -0.85 -5.91
N ILE A 88 -11.38 -0.47 -5.45
CA ILE A 88 -11.05 0.90 -5.09
C ILE A 88 -11.09 1.82 -6.32
N MET A 89 -10.62 1.36 -7.48
CA MET A 89 -10.70 2.12 -8.74
C MET A 89 -12.13 2.53 -9.11
N ASN A 90 -13.14 1.77 -8.69
CA ASN A 90 -14.54 2.02 -9.00
C ASN A 90 -15.30 2.79 -7.91
N LEU A 91 -14.61 3.24 -6.84
CA LEU A 91 -15.24 4.08 -5.81
C LEU A 91 -15.47 5.48 -6.36
N GLU A 92 -16.66 6.04 -6.11
CA GLU A 92 -17.03 7.38 -6.57
C GLU A 92 -16.22 8.47 -5.85
N ASN A 93 -16.05 8.33 -4.52
CA ASN A 93 -15.41 9.36 -3.69
C ASN A 93 -13.90 9.39 -3.90
N GLU A 94 -13.35 10.60 -3.98
CA GLU A 94 -11.91 10.83 -4.16
C GLU A 94 -11.11 10.62 -2.88
N VAL A 95 -11.72 10.84 -1.71
CA VAL A 95 -11.05 10.64 -0.42
C VAL A 95 -11.44 9.31 0.19
N LEU A 96 -10.42 8.61 0.65
CA LEU A 96 -10.49 7.31 1.31
C LEU A 96 -10.01 7.48 2.75
N VAL A 97 -10.59 6.72 3.65
CA VAL A 97 -10.15 6.64 5.05
C VAL A 97 -9.96 5.19 5.44
N SER A 98 -8.91 4.94 6.21
CA SER A 98 -8.67 3.64 6.81
C SER A 98 -8.39 3.80 8.29
N SER A 99 -9.24 3.19 9.12
CA SER A 99 -8.97 3.12 10.54
C SER A 99 -7.75 2.24 10.84
N THR A 100 -7.54 1.18 10.06
CA THR A 100 -6.37 0.31 10.25
C THR A 100 -5.06 1.02 9.93
N LEU A 101 -4.98 1.71 8.80
CA LEU A 101 -3.77 2.44 8.40
C LEU A 101 -3.67 3.80 9.08
N ASN A 102 -4.61 4.14 9.96
CA ASN A 102 -4.73 5.42 10.66
C ASN A 102 -4.45 6.62 9.75
N ASN A 103 -5.02 6.63 8.54
CA ASN A 103 -4.68 7.62 7.54
C ASN A 103 -5.83 7.92 6.55
N PHE A 104 -5.79 9.13 6.01
CA PHE A 104 -6.62 9.56 4.89
C PHE A 104 -5.77 9.55 3.62
N PHE A 105 -6.37 9.09 2.52
CA PHE A 105 -5.71 9.06 1.23
C PHE A 105 -6.61 9.70 0.19
N THR A 106 -6.02 10.30 -0.84
CA THR A 106 -6.74 10.38 -2.11
C THR A 106 -6.76 8.98 -2.74
N ARG A 107 -7.80 8.68 -3.52
CA ARG A 107 -7.93 7.41 -4.26
C ARG A 107 -6.71 7.20 -5.15
N ALA A 108 -6.22 8.27 -5.78
CA ALA A 108 -4.99 8.25 -6.57
C ALA A 108 -3.75 7.83 -5.76
N VAL A 109 -3.54 8.35 -4.55
CA VAL A 109 -2.41 7.98 -3.69
C VAL A 109 -2.51 6.52 -3.27
N PHE A 110 -3.68 6.06 -2.83
CA PHE A 110 -3.83 4.67 -2.41
C PHE A 110 -3.62 3.70 -3.57
N LEU A 111 -4.08 4.04 -4.78
CA LEU A 111 -3.84 3.24 -5.98
C LEU A 111 -2.35 3.21 -6.37
N GLN A 112 -1.62 4.31 -6.20
CA GLN A 112 -0.16 4.34 -6.41
C GLN A 112 0.56 3.41 -5.43
N LEU A 113 0.13 3.36 -4.17
CA LEU A 113 0.68 2.44 -3.18
C LEU A 113 0.45 0.97 -3.59
N LEU A 114 -0.76 0.62 -4.04
CA LEU A 114 -1.05 -0.73 -4.53
C LEU A 114 -0.25 -1.06 -5.79
N GLU A 115 -0.08 -0.10 -6.70
CA GLU A 115 0.72 -0.27 -7.92
C GLU A 115 2.20 -0.51 -7.60
N HIS A 116 2.75 0.23 -6.64
CA HIS A 116 4.11 0.02 -6.15
C HIS A 116 4.32 -1.41 -5.67
N LEU A 117 3.45 -1.91 -4.78
CA LEU A 117 3.52 -3.28 -4.27
C LEU A 117 3.38 -4.32 -5.41
N LEU A 118 2.48 -4.11 -6.35
CA LEU A 118 2.33 -4.98 -7.52
C LEU A 118 3.60 -5.01 -8.37
N LYS A 119 4.19 -3.85 -8.65
CA LYS A 119 5.43 -3.75 -9.44
C LYS A 119 6.56 -4.52 -8.75
N THR A 120 6.74 -4.30 -7.45
CA THR A 120 7.73 -4.99 -6.62
C THR A 120 7.57 -6.52 -6.70
N TYR A 121 6.37 -7.05 -6.46
CA TYR A 121 6.16 -8.50 -6.50
C TYR A 121 6.26 -9.09 -7.91
N ASN A 122 5.83 -8.36 -8.94
CA ASN A 122 6.00 -8.79 -10.33
C ASN A 122 7.47 -8.81 -10.76
N ASN A 123 8.30 -7.90 -10.26
CA ASN A 123 9.75 -7.91 -10.50
C ASN A 123 10.38 -9.18 -9.91
N VAL A 124 10.01 -9.55 -8.68
CA VAL A 124 10.48 -10.80 -8.05
C VAL A 124 10.11 -12.01 -8.90
N GLN A 125 8.85 -12.13 -9.32
CA GLN A 125 8.39 -13.25 -10.15
C GLN A 125 9.14 -13.36 -11.49
N ARG A 126 9.40 -12.22 -12.15
CA ARG A 126 10.17 -12.19 -13.40
C ARG A 126 11.63 -12.63 -13.18
N ASN A 127 12.26 -12.17 -12.12
CA ASN A 127 13.65 -12.51 -11.82
C ASN A 127 13.83 -13.98 -11.43
N SER A 128 12.87 -14.58 -10.72
CA SER A 128 12.88 -16.02 -10.40
C SER A 128 12.71 -16.93 -11.63
N LEU A 129 12.15 -16.41 -12.72
CA LEU A 129 12.01 -17.14 -14.00
C LEU A 129 13.24 -17.02 -14.91
N SER A 130 14.10 -16.01 -14.69
CA SER A 130 15.35 -15.82 -15.47
C SER A 130 16.57 -16.55 -14.88
N GLU A 131 16.44 -17.09 -13.66
CA GLU A 131 17.50 -17.85 -12.97
C GLU A 131 17.35 -19.38 -13.12
N ASN A 132 16.37 -19.84 -13.91
CA ASN A 132 16.16 -21.25 -14.29
C ASN A 132 16.36 -21.44 -15.80
#